data_AF-A0A553PU58-F1
#
_entry.id   AF-A0A553PU58-F1
#
_cell.length_a   1.000
_cell.length_b   1.000
_cell.length_c   1.000
_cell.angle_alpha   90.00
_cell.angle_beta   90.00
_cell.angle_gamma   90.00
#
_symmetry.space_group_name_H-M   'P 1'
#
loop_
_entity.id
_entity.type
_entity.pdbx_description
1 polymer ?
#
loop_
_entity_poly.entity_id
_entity_poly.type
_entity_poly.pdbx_seq_one_letter_code
_entity_poly.pdbx_strand_id
1 'polypeptide(L)'
;MTGTCYTEDECTSKNGVSIGTCANGFGVCCRMVMSCGETSSENITVFADTNVPTGMGECTASINPANTDVRQIRLDFERFQIAGPSLVSSEVTKILNGSPSFMGTPNAAVGQCNLDRFQVQGGSHGRPPIICGLNTGQHMLLDVDESSNIDLSFQFGSVATVRSFQIRVESCCGPNSKGSNKQGLDCLSLPSAENKEGTARLRSRFCGRNKGLTTGPAVSITICSKLTPFQITFRSDSFETIPSIVGTPLPEATAMDKGVKLIYFQDNMNCMN
;
A
#
# COMPACT_ATOMS: atom_id res chain seq x y z
N MET A 1 -8.34 20.49 1.03
CA MET A 1 -8.10 20.02 -0.34
C MET A 1 -6.61 20.15 -0.61
N THR A 2 -5.98 19.10 -1.12
CA THR A 2 -4.52 19.03 -1.35
C THR A 2 -4.24 18.98 -2.84
N GLY A 3 -3.25 19.74 -3.29
CA GLY A 3 -2.80 19.84 -4.67
C GLY A 3 -1.45 20.57 -4.70
N THR A 4 -0.84 20.60 -5.88
CA THR A 4 0.47 21.23 -6.09
C THR A 4 0.28 22.58 -6.75
N CYS A 5 1.04 23.58 -6.32
CA CYS A 5 0.93 24.92 -6.87
C CYS A 5 1.61 25.01 -8.25
N TYR A 6 0.84 25.32 -9.28
CA TYR A 6 1.30 25.49 -10.66
C TYR A 6 0.75 26.79 -11.25
N THR A 7 1.27 27.21 -12.39
CA THR A 7 0.57 28.16 -13.25
C THR A 7 -0.70 27.51 -13.84
N GLU A 8 -1.66 28.31 -14.29
CA GLU A 8 -2.90 27.78 -14.89
C GLU A 8 -2.62 26.95 -16.16
N ASP A 9 -1.67 27.41 -16.99
CA ASP A 9 -1.24 26.72 -18.21
C ASP A 9 -0.50 25.40 -17.90
N GLU A 10 0.36 25.37 -16.88
CA GLU A 10 1.00 24.13 -16.43
C GLU A 10 -0.01 23.12 -15.86
N CYS A 11 -1.03 23.61 -15.15
CA CYS A 11 -2.05 22.75 -14.59
C CYS A 11 -2.86 22.05 -15.69
N THR A 12 -3.32 22.81 -16.68
CA THR A 12 -4.11 22.29 -17.79
C THR A 12 -3.28 21.41 -18.72
N SER A 13 -2.03 21.78 -19.03
CA SER A 13 -1.13 20.96 -19.86
C SER A 13 -0.77 19.60 -19.22
N LYS A 14 -0.87 19.47 -17.90
CA LYS A 14 -0.67 18.22 -17.16
C LYS A 14 -1.97 17.44 -16.91
N ASN A 15 -3.06 17.74 -17.64
CA ASN A 15 -4.40 17.16 -17.41
C ASN A 15 -4.90 17.35 -15.97
N GLY A 16 -4.47 18.43 -15.33
CA GLY A 16 -4.86 18.78 -13.98
C GLY A 16 -6.10 19.65 -13.94
N VAL A 17 -6.76 19.62 -12.79
CA VAL A 17 -7.92 20.45 -12.48
C VAL A 17 -7.53 21.46 -11.41
N SER A 18 -7.83 22.74 -11.66
CA SER A 18 -7.70 23.79 -10.66
C SER A 18 -8.74 23.59 -9.55
N ILE A 19 -8.27 23.40 -8.32
CA ILE A 19 -9.10 23.20 -7.13
C ILE A 19 -9.01 24.39 -6.16
N GLY A 20 -8.32 25.46 -6.54
CA GLY A 20 -8.18 26.69 -5.76
C GLY A 20 -7.00 27.54 -6.22
N THR A 21 -6.74 28.63 -5.52
CA THR A 21 -5.57 29.50 -5.76
C THR A 21 -4.44 29.21 -4.78
N CYS A 22 -3.20 29.40 -5.21
CA CYS A 22 -2.00 29.26 -4.38
C CYS A 22 -1.02 30.42 -4.65
N ALA A 23 0.11 30.46 -3.93
CA ALA A 23 1.13 31.50 -4.06
C ALA A 23 0.55 32.92 -4.06
N ASN A 24 -0.32 33.26 -3.09
CA ASN A 24 -1.00 34.57 -3.00
C ASN A 24 -1.80 34.97 -4.25
N GLY A 25 -2.30 34.00 -5.02
CA GLY A 25 -3.09 34.23 -6.23
C GLY A 25 -2.28 34.26 -7.52
N PHE A 26 -0.96 34.04 -7.46
CA PHE A 26 -0.12 33.94 -8.67
C PHE A 26 -0.15 32.55 -9.31
N GLY A 27 -0.76 31.56 -8.67
CA GLY A 27 -0.91 30.21 -9.21
C GLY A 27 -2.22 29.54 -8.81
N VAL A 28 -2.43 28.37 -9.37
CA VAL A 28 -3.55 27.47 -9.07
C VAL A 28 -3.07 26.26 -8.28
N CYS A 29 -3.83 25.88 -7.26
CA CYS A 29 -3.69 24.60 -6.60
C CYS A 29 -4.22 23.55 -7.58
N CYS A 30 -3.30 22.88 -8.28
CA CYS A 30 -3.62 21.92 -9.31
C CYS A 30 -3.65 20.50 -8.75
N ARG A 31 -4.62 19.72 -9.20
CA ARG A 31 -4.69 18.29 -8.92
C ARG A 31 -4.74 17.53 -10.23
N MET A 32 -3.73 16.70 -10.47
CA MET A 32 -3.67 15.86 -11.67
C MET A 32 -4.77 14.81 -11.62
N VAL A 33 -5.41 14.57 -12.75
CA VAL A 33 -6.43 13.54 -12.89
C VAL A 33 -5.98 12.59 -14.00
N MET A 34 -6.17 11.30 -13.78
CA MET A 34 -6.00 10.28 -14.81
C MET A 34 -7.26 9.43 -14.92
N SER A 35 -7.64 9.05 -16.14
CA SER A 35 -8.77 8.20 -16.47
C SER A 35 -8.34 6.80 -16.92
N CYS A 36 -9.29 5.93 -17.27
CA CYS A 36 -8.96 4.61 -17.80
C CYS A 36 -8.11 4.73 -19.08
N GLY A 37 -7.07 3.90 -19.20
CA GLY A 37 -6.12 3.86 -20.31
C GLY A 37 -4.94 4.81 -20.17
N GLU A 38 -4.93 5.67 -19.16
CA GLU A 38 -3.89 6.68 -18.99
C GLU A 38 -2.76 6.25 -18.05
N THR A 39 -1.64 6.95 -18.16
CA THR A 39 -0.48 6.80 -17.29
C THR A 39 -0.14 8.13 -16.66
N SER A 40 0.18 8.15 -15.36
CA SER A 40 0.68 9.33 -14.68
C SER A 40 2.03 9.08 -14.02
N SER A 41 2.93 10.07 -14.11
CA SER A 41 4.17 10.14 -13.34
C SER A 41 4.16 11.30 -12.35
N GLU A 42 2.99 11.89 -12.07
CA GLU A 42 2.87 13.08 -11.24
C GLU A 42 2.45 12.71 -9.81
N ASN A 43 3.02 13.41 -8.84
CA ASN A 43 2.60 13.24 -7.45
C ASN A 43 1.21 13.86 -7.22
N ILE A 44 0.40 13.26 -6.35
CA ILE A 44 -0.96 13.72 -6.03
C ILE A 44 -1.86 13.62 -7.28
N THR A 45 -1.79 12.49 -7.98
CA THR A 45 -2.69 12.18 -9.10
C THR A 45 -3.96 11.52 -8.57
N VAL A 46 -5.12 11.87 -9.11
CA VAL A 46 -6.39 11.20 -8.83
C VAL A 46 -6.77 10.31 -10.00
N PHE A 47 -6.89 9.00 -9.75
CA PHE A 47 -7.48 8.07 -10.69
C PHE A 47 -8.99 8.08 -10.55
N ALA A 48 -9.69 8.53 -11.57
CA ALA A 48 -11.14 8.51 -11.63
C ALA A 48 -11.60 8.45 -13.08
N ASP A 49 -12.72 7.76 -13.32
CA ASP A 49 -13.34 7.73 -14.64
C ASP A 49 -14.84 8.02 -14.50
N THR A 50 -15.36 8.88 -15.37
CA THR A 50 -16.81 9.20 -15.41
C THR A 50 -17.63 8.17 -16.17
N ASN A 51 -16.98 7.32 -16.97
CA ASN A 51 -17.58 6.33 -17.87
C ASN A 51 -17.36 4.90 -17.34
N VAL A 52 -17.59 4.70 -16.04
CA VAL A 52 -17.48 3.37 -15.42
C VAL A 52 -18.52 2.43 -16.06
N PRO A 53 -18.11 1.27 -16.62
CA PRO A 53 -19.02 0.35 -17.28
C PRO A 53 -20.18 -0.09 -16.38
N THR A 54 -21.40 -0.11 -16.91
CA THR A 54 -22.59 -0.65 -16.23
C THR A 54 -22.77 -2.16 -16.45
N GLY A 55 -22.09 -2.73 -17.45
CA GLY A 55 -22.04 -4.16 -17.72
C GLY A 55 -20.63 -4.71 -17.58
N MET A 56 -20.30 -5.77 -18.33
CA MET A 56 -18.92 -6.26 -18.38
C MET A 56 -17.99 -5.18 -18.93
N GLY A 57 -16.80 -5.07 -18.36
CA GLY A 57 -15.81 -4.12 -18.83
C GLY A 57 -14.53 -4.17 -18.02
N GLU A 58 -13.55 -3.42 -18.48
CA GLU A 58 -12.26 -3.26 -17.82
C GLU A 58 -11.88 -1.78 -17.82
N CYS A 59 -11.17 -1.37 -16.78
CA CYS A 59 -10.56 -0.06 -16.69
C CYS A 59 -9.18 -0.21 -16.05
N THR A 60 -8.14 0.18 -16.77
CA THR A 60 -6.75 0.13 -16.30
C THR A 60 -6.16 1.53 -16.25
N ALA A 61 -5.19 1.75 -15.36
CA ALA A 61 -4.34 2.95 -15.38
C ALA A 61 -2.96 2.57 -14.85
N SER A 62 -1.92 3.27 -15.30
CA SER A 62 -0.55 3.01 -14.87
C SER A 62 0.02 4.20 -14.10
N ILE A 63 0.76 3.92 -13.04
CA ILE A 63 1.45 4.91 -12.22
C ILE A 63 2.94 4.65 -12.34
N ASN A 64 3.65 5.63 -12.87
CA ASN A 64 5.09 5.68 -12.83
C ASN A 64 5.51 6.43 -11.56
N PRO A 65 6.52 5.94 -10.82
CA PRO A 65 7.08 6.70 -9.71
C PRO A 65 7.49 8.10 -10.17
N ALA A 66 7.12 9.14 -9.40
CA ALA A 66 7.36 10.53 -9.79
C ALA A 66 8.86 10.91 -9.90
N ASN A 67 9.73 10.13 -9.27
CA ASN A 67 11.19 10.16 -9.42
C ASN A 67 11.79 8.88 -8.84
N THR A 68 13.11 8.72 -8.97
CA THR A 68 13.88 7.56 -8.50
C THR A 68 13.97 7.42 -6.97
N ASP A 69 13.60 8.46 -6.20
CA ASP A 69 13.62 8.44 -4.74
C ASP A 69 12.30 7.95 -4.12
N VAL A 70 11.26 7.75 -4.94
CA VAL A 70 9.99 7.17 -4.49
C VAL A 70 10.21 5.70 -4.13
N ARG A 71 9.81 5.31 -2.93
CA ARG A 71 9.90 3.92 -2.43
C ARG A 71 8.58 3.37 -1.91
N GLN A 72 7.56 4.23 -1.87
CA GLN A 72 6.23 3.87 -1.44
C GLN A 72 5.21 4.73 -2.18
N ILE A 73 4.14 4.10 -2.63
CA ILE A 73 2.94 4.76 -3.15
C ILE A 73 1.80 4.46 -2.20
N ARG A 74 1.06 5.50 -1.82
CA ARG A 74 -0.17 5.38 -1.05
C ARG A 74 -1.35 5.61 -1.98
N LEU A 75 -2.27 4.65 -2.02
CA LEU A 75 -3.58 4.79 -2.62
C LEU A 75 -4.59 5.11 -1.54
N ASP A 76 -5.25 6.26 -1.61
CA ASP A 76 -6.39 6.59 -0.75
C ASP A 76 -7.68 6.44 -1.56
N PHE A 77 -8.58 5.57 -1.09
CA PHE A 77 -9.87 5.31 -1.73
C PHE A 77 -10.89 6.39 -1.32
N GLU A 78 -10.79 7.58 -1.92
CA GLU A 78 -11.68 8.71 -1.63
C GLU A 78 -13.14 8.39 -1.99
N ARG A 79 -13.33 7.59 -3.05
CA ARG A 79 -14.59 6.94 -3.39
C ARG A 79 -14.24 5.55 -3.91
N PHE A 80 -14.86 4.52 -3.37
CA PHE A 80 -14.70 3.17 -3.92
C PHE A 80 -15.92 2.34 -3.57
N GLN A 81 -16.72 2.05 -4.57
CA GLN A 81 -17.87 1.16 -4.48
C GLN A 81 -17.97 0.38 -5.79
N ILE A 82 -17.82 -0.93 -5.72
CA ILE A 82 -18.08 -1.89 -6.81
C ILE A 82 -18.88 -3.07 -6.25
N ALA A 83 -19.25 -4.05 -7.09
CA ALA A 83 -19.93 -5.24 -6.60
C ALA A 83 -19.14 -5.90 -5.45
N GLY A 84 -19.85 -6.30 -4.39
CA GLY A 84 -19.25 -6.90 -3.20
C GLY A 84 -18.70 -8.31 -3.43
N PRO A 85 -18.01 -8.88 -2.43
CA PRO A 85 -17.60 -10.27 -2.47
C PRO A 85 -18.82 -11.19 -2.57
N SER A 86 -18.63 -12.36 -3.15
CA SER A 86 -19.68 -13.38 -3.19
C SER A 86 -20.10 -13.74 -1.76
N LEU A 87 -21.40 -13.91 -1.56
CA LEU A 87 -22.01 -14.41 -0.32
C LEU A 87 -22.42 -15.88 -0.46
N VAL A 88 -22.20 -16.48 -1.64
CA VAL A 88 -22.59 -17.85 -1.94
C VAL A 88 -21.56 -18.80 -1.37
N SER A 89 -22.02 -19.69 -0.48
CA SER A 89 -21.28 -20.88 -0.08
C SER A 89 -21.74 -22.06 -0.94
N SER A 90 -20.81 -22.67 -1.67
CA SER A 90 -21.08 -23.94 -2.36
C SER A 90 -20.66 -25.09 -1.46
N GLU A 91 -21.63 -25.87 -0.99
CA GLU A 91 -21.37 -27.09 -0.24
C GLU A 91 -21.13 -28.25 -1.21
N VAL A 92 -20.01 -28.94 -1.06
CA VAL A 92 -19.74 -30.18 -1.81
C VAL A 92 -20.20 -31.35 -0.96
N THR A 93 -21.30 -31.99 -1.37
CA THR A 93 -21.76 -33.23 -0.76
C THR A 93 -21.38 -34.41 -1.66
N LYS A 94 -20.92 -35.51 -1.08
CA LYS A 94 -20.92 -36.80 -1.80
C LYS A 94 -22.12 -37.61 -1.35
N ILE A 95 -22.59 -38.47 -2.24
CA ILE A 95 -23.54 -39.52 -1.85
C ILE A 95 -22.72 -40.74 -1.45
N LEU A 96 -22.92 -41.21 -0.22
CA LEU A 96 -22.28 -42.42 0.30
C LEU A 96 -23.40 -43.34 0.79
N ASN A 97 -23.51 -44.53 0.19
CA ASN A 97 -24.60 -45.49 0.42
C ASN A 97 -26.01 -44.89 0.26
N GLY A 98 -26.22 -44.03 -0.75
CA GLY A 98 -27.52 -43.40 -1.01
C GLY A 98 -27.90 -42.27 -0.04
N SER A 99 -27.01 -41.89 0.89
CA SER A 99 -27.22 -40.78 1.81
C SER A 99 -26.24 -39.62 1.52
N PRO A 100 -26.70 -38.36 1.54
CA PRO A 100 -25.79 -37.22 1.45
C PRO A 100 -24.85 -37.21 2.66
N SER A 101 -23.55 -37.16 2.40
CA SER A 101 -22.50 -37.07 3.41
C SER A 101 -21.53 -35.96 3.01
N PHE A 102 -21.16 -35.14 3.99
CA PHE A 102 -20.28 -33.99 3.78
C PHE A 102 -18.89 -34.44 3.31
N MET A 103 -18.40 -33.88 2.20
CA MET A 103 -17.04 -34.12 1.69
C MET A 103 -16.31 -32.83 1.45
N GLY A 104 -15.34 -32.59 2.31
CA GLY A 104 -14.34 -31.58 2.09
C GLY A 104 -14.71 -30.21 2.64
N THR A 105 -13.72 -29.33 2.64
CA THR A 105 -13.92 -27.92 2.89
C THR A 105 -14.86 -27.34 1.83
N PRO A 106 -15.89 -26.55 2.20
CA PRO A 106 -16.71 -25.86 1.22
C PRO A 106 -15.82 -25.10 0.25
N ASN A 107 -16.13 -25.15 -1.05
CA ASN A 107 -15.59 -24.17 -2.00
C ASN A 107 -16.33 -22.86 -1.70
N ALA A 108 -15.90 -22.20 -0.63
CA ALA A 108 -16.48 -20.95 -0.20
C ALA A 108 -16.05 -19.88 -1.21
N ALA A 109 -16.93 -19.61 -2.19
CA ALA A 109 -16.89 -18.36 -2.92
C ALA A 109 -17.19 -17.18 -1.97
N VAL A 110 -17.62 -17.45 -0.73
CA VAL A 110 -17.78 -16.46 0.33
C VAL A 110 -16.49 -15.66 0.51
N GLY A 111 -16.59 -14.35 0.37
CA GLY A 111 -15.45 -13.44 0.51
C GLY A 111 -14.63 -13.23 -0.78
N GLN A 112 -14.94 -13.94 -1.88
CA GLN A 112 -14.21 -13.79 -3.14
C GLN A 112 -14.82 -12.72 -4.05
N CYS A 113 -13.97 -11.89 -4.64
CA CYS A 113 -14.32 -10.83 -5.61
C CYS A 113 -14.53 -11.41 -7.02
N ASN A 114 -15.63 -12.15 -7.17
CA ASN A 114 -15.93 -12.90 -8.40
C ASN A 114 -16.67 -12.10 -9.47
N LEU A 115 -17.43 -11.06 -9.08
CA LEU A 115 -18.14 -10.19 -10.02
C LEU A 115 -17.26 -9.02 -10.44
N ASP A 116 -17.00 -8.10 -9.51
CA ASP A 116 -16.10 -6.98 -9.73
C ASP A 116 -14.84 -7.19 -8.91
N ARG A 117 -13.71 -6.75 -9.44
CA ARG A 117 -12.41 -6.87 -8.80
C ARG A 117 -11.57 -5.65 -9.11
N PHE A 118 -10.98 -5.08 -8.07
CA PHE A 118 -9.86 -4.16 -8.19
C PHE A 118 -8.58 -4.89 -7.79
N GLN A 119 -7.57 -4.81 -8.65
CA GLN A 119 -6.28 -5.40 -8.43
C GLN A 119 -5.18 -4.38 -8.73
N VAL A 120 -4.09 -4.51 -8.00
CA VAL A 120 -2.88 -3.74 -8.21
C VAL A 120 -1.79 -4.70 -8.64
N GLN A 121 -1.11 -4.38 -9.73
CA GLN A 121 0.01 -5.14 -10.27
C GLN A 121 1.25 -4.25 -10.38
N GLY A 122 2.44 -4.87 -10.37
CA GLY A 122 3.70 -4.13 -10.39
C GLY A 122 4.23 -3.86 -8.99
N GLY A 123 5.22 -2.97 -8.88
CA GLY A 123 6.01 -2.80 -7.66
C GLY A 123 7.06 -3.91 -7.48
N SER A 124 7.73 -3.91 -6.33
CA SER A 124 8.84 -4.83 -6.10
C SER A 124 8.48 -6.10 -5.35
N HIS A 125 7.52 -6.07 -4.42
CA HIS A 125 7.32 -7.16 -3.47
C HIS A 125 5.84 -7.51 -3.27
N GLY A 126 5.36 -8.46 -4.10
CA GLY A 126 4.06 -9.13 -3.92
C GLY A 126 2.86 -8.38 -4.52
N ARG A 127 1.87 -9.15 -4.99
CA ARG A 127 0.59 -8.60 -5.48
C ARG A 127 -0.29 -8.29 -4.25
N PRO A 128 -0.72 -7.03 -4.03
CA PRO A 128 -1.71 -6.71 -3.01
C PRO A 128 -2.98 -7.55 -3.18
N PRO A 129 -3.78 -7.76 -2.12
CA PRO A 129 -5.01 -8.52 -2.22
C PRO A 129 -5.96 -7.86 -3.23
N ILE A 130 -6.67 -8.71 -3.98
CA ILE A 130 -7.79 -8.27 -4.81
C ILE A 130 -8.91 -7.82 -3.87
N ILE A 131 -9.43 -6.60 -4.07
CA ILE A 131 -10.52 -6.04 -3.26
C ILE A 131 -11.74 -5.73 -4.12
N CYS A 132 -12.90 -5.71 -3.47
CA CYS A 132 -14.19 -5.38 -4.05
C CYS A 132 -15.16 -4.87 -2.98
N GLY A 133 -16.38 -4.50 -3.36
CA GLY A 133 -17.35 -3.89 -2.45
C GLY A 133 -17.06 -2.42 -2.13
N LEU A 134 -17.37 -2.02 -0.89
CA LEU A 134 -17.22 -0.64 -0.40
C LEU A 134 -15.88 -0.49 0.33
N ASN A 135 -14.99 0.34 -0.20
CA ASN A 135 -13.69 0.66 0.41
C ASN A 135 -13.46 2.16 0.58
N THR A 136 -14.50 3.00 0.40
CA THR A 136 -14.42 4.45 0.63
C THR A 136 -13.84 4.76 2.01
N GLY A 137 -12.85 5.66 2.07
CA GLY A 137 -12.15 6.07 3.28
C GLY A 137 -11.00 5.15 3.71
N GLN A 138 -10.80 4.02 3.01
CA GLN A 138 -9.66 3.13 3.24
C GLN A 138 -8.44 3.58 2.42
N HIS A 139 -7.30 2.92 2.65
CA HIS A 139 -6.08 3.15 1.90
C HIS A 139 -5.29 1.84 1.66
N MET A 140 -4.42 1.85 0.65
CA MET A 140 -3.50 0.77 0.33
C MET A 140 -2.08 1.34 0.19
N LEU A 141 -1.10 0.69 0.82
CA LEU A 141 0.31 1.06 0.73
C LEU A 141 1.02 0.07 -0.20
N LEU A 142 1.77 0.61 -1.15
CA LEU A 142 2.44 -0.12 -2.21
C LEU A 142 3.93 0.18 -2.18
N ASP A 143 4.74 -0.86 -2.31
CA ASP A 143 6.19 -0.73 -2.33
C ASP A 143 6.71 -0.73 -3.76
N VAL A 144 7.60 0.23 -4.05
CA VAL A 144 8.18 0.45 -5.37
C VAL A 144 9.69 0.51 -5.29
N ASP A 145 10.33 -0.10 -6.29
CA ASP A 145 11.77 -0.02 -6.54
C ASP A 145 11.99 0.89 -7.76
N GLU A 146 13.25 1.16 -8.10
CA GLU A 146 13.69 2.27 -8.99
C GLU A 146 13.21 2.22 -10.45
N SER A 147 12.27 1.35 -10.82
CA SER A 147 11.77 1.23 -12.20
C SER A 147 10.44 0.47 -12.34
N SER A 148 9.76 0.13 -11.26
CA SER A 148 8.50 -0.64 -11.36
C SER A 148 7.30 0.30 -11.49
N ASN A 149 6.67 0.27 -12.65
CA ASN A 149 5.34 0.84 -12.83
C ASN A 149 4.34 0.07 -11.94
N ILE A 150 3.33 0.79 -11.45
CA ILE A 150 2.19 0.20 -10.75
C ILE A 150 0.98 0.29 -11.66
N ASP A 151 0.40 -0.85 -12.00
CA ASP A 151 -0.83 -0.93 -12.78
C ASP A 151 -2.03 -1.13 -11.85
N LEU A 152 -2.99 -0.23 -11.96
CA LEU A 152 -4.29 -0.32 -11.31
C LEU A 152 -5.28 -0.90 -12.31
N SER A 153 -6.01 -1.96 -11.96
CA SER A 153 -6.95 -2.63 -12.86
C SER A 153 -8.26 -2.92 -12.16
N PHE A 154 -9.34 -2.41 -12.74
CA PHE A 154 -10.70 -2.80 -12.44
C PHE A 154 -11.20 -3.76 -13.52
N GLN A 155 -11.67 -4.93 -13.10
CA GLN A 155 -12.45 -5.84 -13.93
C GLN A 155 -13.89 -5.85 -13.42
N PHE A 156 -14.84 -5.65 -14.32
CA PHE A 156 -16.26 -5.52 -14.02
C PHE A 156 -17.04 -6.70 -14.58
N GLY A 157 -17.90 -7.28 -13.74
CA GLY A 157 -18.76 -8.39 -14.09
C GLY A 157 -19.99 -7.97 -14.90
N SER A 158 -20.77 -8.96 -15.33
CA SER A 158 -21.95 -8.77 -16.19
C SER A 158 -23.19 -8.20 -15.48
N VAL A 159 -23.18 -8.15 -14.15
CA VAL A 159 -24.33 -7.68 -13.37
C VAL A 159 -24.21 -6.17 -13.15
N ALA A 160 -25.24 -5.45 -13.57
CA ALA A 160 -25.33 -4.01 -13.34
C ALA A 160 -25.43 -3.70 -11.85
N THR A 161 -24.42 -3.00 -11.34
CA THR A 161 -24.37 -2.51 -9.96
C THR A 161 -23.98 -1.04 -9.96
N VAL A 162 -24.22 -0.33 -8.85
CA VAL A 162 -23.71 1.02 -8.68
C VAL A 162 -22.19 0.93 -8.49
N ARG A 163 -21.46 1.38 -9.51
CA ARG A 163 -19.99 1.40 -9.53
C ARG A 163 -19.50 2.83 -9.53
N SER A 164 -18.58 3.14 -8.64
CA SER A 164 -17.88 4.43 -8.65
C SER A 164 -16.53 4.28 -7.97
N PHE A 165 -15.52 4.96 -8.52
CA PHE A 165 -14.21 5.02 -7.90
C PHE A 165 -13.59 6.41 -8.06
N GLN A 166 -12.75 6.76 -7.11
CA GLN A 166 -11.85 7.89 -7.11
C GLN A 166 -10.73 7.55 -6.14
N ILE A 167 -9.53 7.33 -6.67
CA ILE A 167 -8.38 6.88 -5.91
C ILE A 167 -7.31 7.96 -5.98
N ARG A 168 -6.96 8.57 -4.84
CA ARG A 168 -5.84 9.50 -4.79
C ARG A 168 -4.54 8.71 -4.65
N VAL A 169 -3.61 8.98 -5.55
CA VAL A 169 -2.28 8.41 -5.61
C VAL A 169 -1.31 9.43 -5.06
N GLU A 170 -0.69 9.10 -3.93
CA GLU A 170 0.36 9.91 -3.32
C GLU A 170 1.68 9.15 -3.39
N SER A 171 2.62 9.72 -4.13
CA SER A 171 4.00 9.24 -4.14
C SER A 171 4.68 9.76 -2.88
N CYS A 172 5.08 8.83 -2.02
CA CYS A 172 5.92 9.13 -0.89
C CYS A 172 7.36 8.73 -1.22
N CYS A 173 8.24 9.71 -1.11
CA CYS A 173 9.62 9.44 -0.74
C CYS A 173 9.53 8.58 0.54
N GLY A 174 10.16 7.40 0.53
CA GLY A 174 9.79 6.29 1.41
C GLY A 174 9.82 6.59 2.91
N PRO A 175 9.88 5.56 3.76
CA PRO A 175 10.24 5.78 5.16
C PRO A 175 11.60 6.50 5.40
N ASN A 176 12.33 6.93 4.36
CA ASN A 176 13.68 7.49 4.42
C ASN A 176 13.88 8.88 3.79
N SER A 177 12.86 9.72 3.61
CA SER A 177 13.13 11.15 3.32
C SER A 177 13.44 11.88 4.62
N LYS A 178 14.74 11.97 4.90
CA LYS A 178 15.40 12.65 6.04
C LYS A 178 15.19 12.01 7.41
N GLY A 179 15.93 10.94 7.66
CA GLY A 179 16.08 10.38 9.00
C GLY A 179 17.06 9.22 9.06
N SER A 180 18.28 9.43 8.57
CA SER A 180 19.46 8.58 8.78
C SER A 180 19.24 7.06 8.68
N ASN A 181 19.50 6.45 7.51
CA ASN A 181 20.12 5.12 7.47
C ASN A 181 20.60 4.77 6.06
N LYS A 182 21.84 4.28 6.02
CA LYS A 182 22.57 3.84 4.83
C LYS A 182 21.76 2.78 4.08
N GLN A 183 21.90 2.77 2.75
CA GLN A 183 21.33 1.74 1.87
C GLN A 183 21.82 0.33 2.31
N GLY A 184 20.97 -0.69 2.18
CA GLY A 184 21.30 -2.11 2.42
C GLY A 184 21.25 -2.53 3.89
N LEU A 185 20.08 -2.56 4.54
CA LEU A 185 19.94 -3.14 5.89
C LEU A 185 18.54 -3.74 6.05
N ASP A 186 18.47 -4.86 6.76
CA ASP A 186 17.23 -5.45 7.26
C ASP A 186 16.49 -4.47 8.18
N CYS A 187 15.20 -4.24 7.88
CA CYS A 187 14.37 -3.26 8.56
C CYS A 187 13.00 -3.84 8.95
N LEU A 188 12.64 -3.68 10.23
CA LEU A 188 11.28 -3.85 10.71
C LEU A 188 10.54 -2.51 10.61
N SER A 189 9.41 -2.47 9.90
CA SER A 189 8.56 -1.29 9.75
C SER A 189 7.24 -1.48 10.50
N LEU A 190 6.89 -0.49 11.32
CA LEU A 190 5.62 -0.39 12.03
C LEU A 190 4.98 0.95 11.65
N PRO A 191 4.02 0.97 10.72
CA PRO A 191 3.34 2.22 10.36
C PRO A 191 2.60 2.79 11.57
N SER A 192 2.66 4.11 11.71
CA SER A 192 2.08 4.84 12.85
C SER A 192 2.56 4.34 14.22
N ALA A 193 3.80 3.83 14.30
CA ALA A 193 4.33 3.44 15.60
C ALA A 193 4.58 4.65 16.49
N GLU A 194 4.05 4.56 17.69
CA GLU A 194 4.12 5.50 18.79
C GLU A 194 4.91 4.86 19.93
N ASN A 195 5.61 5.69 20.69
CA ASN A 195 6.06 5.27 22.03
C ASN A 195 4.84 5.11 22.96
N LYS A 196 5.10 4.63 24.18
CA LYS A 196 4.07 4.45 25.22
C LYS A 196 3.31 5.74 25.52
N GLU A 197 3.95 6.89 25.32
CA GLU A 197 3.41 8.23 25.54
C GLU A 197 2.60 8.80 24.35
N GLY A 198 2.33 8.02 23.30
CA GLY A 198 1.52 8.45 22.16
C GLY A 198 2.22 9.44 21.21
N THR A 199 3.54 9.59 21.33
CA THR A 199 4.34 10.44 20.46
C THR A 199 4.68 9.66 19.19
N ALA A 200 3.95 9.94 18.11
CA ALA A 200 4.13 9.26 16.84
C ALA A 200 5.46 9.59 16.19
N ARG A 201 6.19 8.55 15.75
CA ARG A 201 7.08 8.69 14.60
C ARG A 201 6.34 8.12 13.40
N LEU A 202 5.89 9.01 12.52
CA LEU A 202 5.11 8.71 11.31
C LEU A 202 5.82 7.76 10.32
N ARG A 203 7.08 7.39 10.59
CA ARG A 203 7.96 6.56 9.76
C ARG A 203 8.81 5.62 10.62
N SER A 204 8.19 4.95 11.59
CA SER A 204 8.87 4.07 12.55
C SER A 204 9.43 2.82 11.89
N ARG A 205 10.71 2.93 11.53
CA ARG A 205 11.51 1.85 10.96
C ARG A 205 12.67 1.55 11.90
N PHE A 206 12.83 0.29 12.25
CA PHE A 206 13.87 -0.25 13.11
C PHE A 206 14.83 -1.03 12.22
N CYS A 207 15.94 -0.42 11.80
CA CYS A 207 16.93 -1.05 10.93
C CYS A 207 18.23 -1.32 11.67
N GLY A 208 18.79 -2.51 11.45
CA GLY A 208 20.11 -2.90 11.92
C GLY A 208 20.28 -3.04 13.44
N ARG A 209 21.48 -3.49 13.81
CA ARG A 209 21.86 -4.03 15.12
C ARG A 209 21.63 -3.10 16.34
N ASN A 210 21.62 -1.79 16.11
CA ASN A 210 21.55 -0.75 17.16
C ASN A 210 20.15 -0.11 17.32
N LYS A 211 19.14 -0.58 16.59
CA LYS A 211 17.76 -0.05 16.65
C LYS A 211 16.72 -1.08 17.10
N GLY A 212 17.14 -2.13 17.81
CA GLY A 212 16.24 -3.11 18.44
C GLY A 212 16.23 -4.50 17.81
N LEU A 213 16.84 -4.66 16.62
CA LEU A 213 17.12 -5.95 16.01
C LEU A 213 18.46 -6.48 16.58
N THR A 214 18.41 -7.19 17.71
CA THR A 214 19.61 -7.71 18.39
C THR A 214 19.74 -9.22 18.21
N THR A 215 20.97 -9.72 18.11
CA THR A 215 21.32 -11.15 18.09
C THR A 215 21.51 -11.74 19.50
N GLY A 216 21.21 -10.97 20.56
CA GLY A 216 21.42 -11.35 21.97
C GLY A 216 20.13 -11.27 22.82
N PRO A 217 20.19 -11.61 24.13
CA PRO A 217 19.03 -11.56 25.01
C PRO A 217 18.47 -10.13 25.05
N ALA A 218 17.28 -9.96 24.47
CA ALA A 218 16.68 -8.66 24.22
C ALA A 218 15.83 -8.20 25.42
N VAL A 219 15.96 -6.92 25.76
CA VAL A 219 14.97 -6.22 26.59
C VAL A 219 13.73 -6.01 25.71
N SER A 220 12.56 -6.42 26.18
CA SER A 220 11.31 -6.15 25.48
C SER A 220 11.01 -4.66 25.47
N ILE A 221 10.64 -4.13 24.31
CA ILE A 221 10.16 -2.75 24.15
C ILE A 221 8.68 -2.76 23.79
N THR A 222 7.89 -1.90 24.43
CA THR A 222 6.49 -1.67 24.05
C THR A 222 6.45 -0.64 22.93
N ILE A 223 5.76 -0.98 21.85
CA ILE A 223 5.50 -0.08 20.72
C ILE A 223 3.99 -0.07 20.50
N CYS A 224 3.43 1.12 20.34
CA CYS A 224 2.01 1.34 20.10
C CYS A 224 1.75 1.60 18.63
N SER A 225 0.66 1.10 18.06
CA SER A 225 0.21 1.52 16.73
C SER A 225 -1.32 1.58 16.74
N LYS A 226 -1.87 2.72 16.33
CA LYS A 226 -3.31 2.94 16.20
C LYS A 226 -3.83 2.52 14.80
N LEU A 227 -2.99 1.92 13.97
CA LEU A 227 -3.37 1.46 12.63
C LEU A 227 -4.32 0.26 12.73
N THR A 228 -5.45 0.32 12.04
CA THR A 228 -6.41 -0.77 11.90
C THR A 228 -6.61 -1.10 10.41
N PRO A 229 -6.32 -2.35 9.97
CA PRO A 229 -5.74 -3.44 10.75
C PRO A 229 -4.30 -3.15 11.21
N PHE A 230 -3.90 -3.74 12.34
CA PHE A 230 -2.52 -3.67 12.81
C PHE A 230 -1.59 -4.30 11.77
N GLN A 231 -0.53 -3.60 11.40
CA GLN A 231 0.39 -4.03 10.35
C GLN A 231 1.84 -3.98 10.84
N ILE A 232 2.55 -5.09 10.65
CA ILE A 232 4.02 -5.17 10.77
C ILE A 232 4.58 -5.60 9.42
N THR A 233 5.65 -4.96 8.97
CA THR A 233 6.36 -5.36 7.75
C THR A 233 7.83 -5.55 8.05
N PHE A 234 8.32 -6.77 7.87
CA PHE A 234 9.77 -7.03 7.85
C PHE A 234 10.25 -7.02 6.40
N ARG A 235 11.31 -6.25 6.14
CA ARG A 235 12.04 -6.32 4.87
C ARG A 235 13.46 -6.74 5.18
N SER A 236 13.85 -7.88 4.62
CA SER A 236 15.24 -8.26 4.51
C SER A 236 15.70 -8.17 3.07
N ASP A 237 16.93 -7.77 2.85
CA ASP A 237 17.63 -7.99 1.59
C ASP A 237 18.70 -9.08 1.81
N SER A 238 19.66 -9.23 0.89
CA SER A 238 20.80 -10.14 1.09
C SER A 238 22.04 -9.38 1.60
N PHE A 239 21.91 -8.11 1.96
CA PHE A 239 23.02 -7.21 2.20
C PHE A 239 23.31 -7.10 3.70
N GLU A 240 24.45 -7.67 4.11
CA GLU A 240 24.95 -7.60 5.48
C GLU A 240 26.23 -6.78 5.55
N THR A 241 26.38 -5.93 6.56
CA THR A 241 27.62 -5.13 6.72
C THR A 241 28.58 -5.78 7.71
N ILE A 242 29.85 -5.95 7.33
CA ILE A 242 30.91 -6.12 8.33
C ILE A 242 31.26 -4.77 8.98
N PRO A 243 31.63 -4.71 10.27
CA PRO A 243 32.13 -3.48 10.87
C PRO A 243 33.41 -3.04 10.16
N SER A 244 33.36 -1.98 9.34
CA SER A 244 34.56 -1.36 8.78
C SER A 244 35.01 -0.17 9.64
N ILE A 245 36.32 0.03 9.64
CA ILE A 245 36.99 1.16 10.28
C ILE A 245 36.54 2.44 9.54
N VAL A 246 36.22 3.48 10.32
CA VAL A 246 35.60 4.74 9.90
C VAL A 246 36.15 5.26 8.56
N GLY A 247 35.27 5.44 7.57
CA GLY A 247 35.56 6.19 6.33
C GLY A 247 35.48 5.41 5.01
N THR A 248 35.20 4.10 5.04
CA THR A 248 35.01 3.28 3.82
C THR A 248 33.56 2.81 3.67
N PRO A 249 33.03 2.66 2.44
CA PRO A 249 31.78 1.93 2.19
C PRO A 249 31.88 0.54 2.84
N LEU A 250 30.87 0.16 3.64
CA LEU A 250 30.87 -1.11 4.36
C LEU A 250 30.79 -2.27 3.34
N PRO A 251 31.78 -3.18 3.30
CA PRO A 251 31.71 -4.34 2.41
C PRO A 251 30.57 -5.30 2.81
N GLU A 252 30.04 -6.03 1.84
CA GLU A 252 29.05 -7.09 2.03
C GLU A 252 29.67 -8.27 2.81
N ALA A 253 29.02 -8.71 3.88
CA ALA A 253 29.47 -9.82 4.71
C ALA A 253 29.20 -11.16 4.01
N THR A 254 30.19 -12.06 4.02
CA THR A 254 30.07 -13.40 3.44
C THR A 254 29.19 -14.36 4.25
N ALA A 255 28.80 -13.97 5.47
CA ALA A 255 27.87 -14.68 6.34
C ALA A 255 26.56 -13.89 6.42
N MET A 256 25.59 -14.28 5.59
CA MET A 256 24.25 -13.68 5.55
C MET A 256 23.47 -14.04 6.82
N ASP A 257 22.96 -13.05 7.56
CA ASP A 257 21.95 -13.32 8.59
C ASP A 257 20.68 -13.81 7.87
N LYS A 258 20.12 -14.95 8.30
CA LYS A 258 19.04 -15.64 7.58
C LYS A 258 17.64 -15.09 7.89
N GLY A 259 17.56 -13.85 8.36
CA GLY A 259 16.34 -13.17 8.80
C GLY A 259 16.17 -13.04 10.30
N VAL A 260 15.04 -12.45 10.71
CA VAL A 260 14.73 -12.14 12.12
C VAL A 260 13.72 -13.12 12.71
N LYS A 261 13.86 -13.44 14.00
CA LYS A 261 12.80 -14.06 14.81
C LYS A 261 12.09 -12.99 15.64
N LEU A 262 10.84 -12.69 15.28
CA LEU A 262 10.00 -11.79 16.06
C LEU A 262 9.21 -12.58 17.11
N ILE A 263 9.34 -12.20 18.38
CA ILE A 263 8.46 -12.64 19.47
C ILE A 263 7.69 -11.40 19.90
N TYR A 264 6.36 -11.40 19.72
CA TYR A 264 5.51 -10.28 20.07
C TYR A 264 4.28 -10.75 20.85
N PHE A 265 3.74 -9.84 21.65
CA PHE A 265 2.46 -9.98 22.33
C PHE A 265 1.65 -8.74 21.99
N GLN A 266 0.39 -8.94 21.56
CA GLN A 266 -0.53 -7.85 21.30
C GLN A 266 -1.47 -7.72 22.51
N ASP A 267 -1.48 -6.55 23.13
CA ASP A 267 -2.44 -6.18 24.17
C ASP A 267 -3.01 -4.78 23.90
N ASN A 268 -4.08 -4.43 24.60
CA ASN A 268 -4.69 -3.10 24.57
C ASN A 268 -4.42 -2.29 25.86
N MET A 269 -3.50 -2.74 26.71
CA MET A 269 -3.36 -2.26 28.08
C MET A 269 -2.24 -1.23 28.24
N ASN A 270 -1.27 -1.24 27.32
CA ASN A 270 -0.03 -0.51 27.50
C ASN A 270 0.14 0.73 26.61
N CYS A 271 -0.85 1.06 25.78
CA CYS A 271 -0.87 2.26 24.94
C CYS A 271 -1.86 3.28 25.49
N MET A 272 -1.46 4.55 25.63
CA MET A 272 -2.40 5.59 26.01
C MET A 272 -3.45 5.79 24.91
N ASN A 273 -4.73 5.84 25.31
CA ASN A 273 -5.87 6.13 24.42
C ASN A 273 -5.74 7.51 23.77
#